data_AF-A0A0P4WGI0-F1
#
_entry.id   AF-A0A0P4WGI0-F1
#
_cell.length_a   1.000
_cell.length_b   1.000
_cell.length_c   1.000
_cell.angle_alpha   90.00
_cell.angle_beta   90.00
_cell.angle_gamma   90.00
#
_symmetry.space_group_name_H-M   'P 1'
#
loop_
_entity.id
_entity.type
_entity.pdbx_description
1 polymer ?
#
loop_
_entity_poly.entity_id
_entity_poly.type
_entity_poly.pdbx_seq_one_letter_code
_entity_poly.pdbx_strand_id
1 'polypeptide(L)'
;MRLLAYVTVVLLTVAVKGKKNIEEEEYGVRYATECEVCKLVTKEVAEQLNAKDSSEVIETGYNMDSKKKKTKYNKSELRLVETLEEVCRGMLDYRIHKERQDSTRWAKKMSQTFQTLHNLVNKGVKVELGIPMELWDEPSAEVAHLKTQCEGFVEDNEEAISKWYFGEQQASLQEDVCKKVVAKHQCLSEPYGEEVESPPTPTDAKGDLSRTATDREDL
;
A
#
# COMPACT_ATOMS: atom_id res chain seq x y z
N MET A 1 -28.74 -19.09 -40.27
CA MET A 1 -28.39 -17.79 -39.64
C MET A 1 -28.39 -17.82 -38.12
N ARG A 2 -29.43 -18.34 -37.45
CA ARG A 2 -29.48 -18.43 -35.96
C ARG A 2 -28.38 -19.33 -35.35
N LEU A 3 -28.02 -20.43 -36.01
CA LEU A 3 -26.93 -21.31 -35.57
C LEU A 3 -25.54 -20.64 -35.67
N LEU A 4 -25.29 -19.93 -36.78
CA LEU A 4 -24.04 -19.19 -36.99
C LEU A 4 -23.88 -18.06 -35.97
N ALA A 5 -24.96 -17.35 -35.64
CA ALA A 5 -24.97 -16.33 -34.60
C ALA A 5 -24.66 -16.92 -33.21
N TYR A 6 -25.23 -18.08 -32.89
CA TYR A 6 -24.94 -18.79 -31.63
C TYR A 6 -23.49 -19.25 -31.53
N VAL A 7 -22.94 -19.79 -32.62
CA VAL A 7 -21.54 -20.21 -32.71
C VAL A 7 -20.59 -19.01 -32.54
N THR A 8 -20.89 -17.86 -33.16
CA THR A 8 -20.10 -16.64 -32.99
C THR A 8 -20.18 -16.07 -31.57
N VAL A 9 -21.35 -16.13 -30.92
CA VAL A 9 -21.52 -15.66 -29.54
C VAL A 9 -20.78 -16.57 -28.56
N VAL A 10 -20.81 -17.89 -28.77
CA VAL A 10 -20.05 -18.86 -27.95
C VAL A 10 -18.54 -18.72 -28.18
N LEU A 11 -18.09 -18.46 -29.41
CA LEU A 11 -16.67 -18.18 -29.69
C LEU A 11 -16.18 -16.88 -29.03
N LEU A 12 -17.02 -15.84 -29.00
CA LEU A 12 -16.72 -14.58 -28.33
C LEU A 12 -16.69 -14.72 -26.80
N THR A 13 -17.55 -15.54 -26.20
CA THR A 13 -17.54 -15.78 -24.74
C THR A 13 -16.37 -16.66 -24.30
N VAL A 14 -15.90 -17.60 -25.13
CA VAL A 14 -14.73 -18.44 -24.83
C VAL A 14 -13.41 -17.65 -24.93
N ALA A 15 -13.36 -16.58 -25.72
CA ALA A 15 -12.18 -15.72 -25.87
C ALA A 15 -11.92 -14.79 -24.67
N VAL A 16 -12.87 -14.64 -23.73
CA VAL A 16 -12.66 -13.94 -22.46
C VAL A 16 -12.13 -14.93 -21.41
N LYS A 17 -11.06 -15.66 -21.73
CA LYS A 17 -10.22 -16.26 -20.69
C LYS A 17 -9.22 -15.20 -20.28
N GLY A 18 -9.38 -14.70 -19.05
CA GLY A 18 -8.55 -13.64 -18.49
C GLY A 18 -7.06 -13.93 -18.72
N LYS A 19 -6.31 -12.89 -19.12
CA LYS A 19 -4.85 -12.93 -19.15
C LYS A 19 -4.38 -13.34 -17.76
N LYS A 20 -3.93 -14.58 -17.62
CA LYS A 20 -3.19 -15.00 -16.45
C LYS A 20 -1.82 -14.33 -16.48
N ASN A 21 -1.36 -13.87 -15.33
CA ASN A 21 -0.08 -13.18 -15.22
C ASN A 21 1.05 -14.23 -15.27
N ILE A 22 1.92 -14.16 -16.28
CA ILE A 22 2.97 -15.17 -16.53
C ILE A 22 3.88 -15.30 -15.31
N GLU A 23 4.16 -14.19 -14.63
CA GLU A 23 5.01 -14.13 -13.44
C GLU A 23 4.40 -14.88 -12.24
N GLU A 24 3.07 -14.86 -12.12
CA GLU A 24 2.35 -15.56 -11.05
C GLU A 24 2.34 -17.07 -11.30
N GLU A 25 2.25 -17.50 -12.57
CA GLU A 25 2.29 -18.93 -12.92
C GLU A 25 3.71 -19.53 -12.84
N GLU A 26 4.74 -18.76 -13.20
CA GLU A 26 6.13 -19.25 -13.26
C GLU A 26 6.89 -19.06 -11.94
N TYR A 27 6.68 -17.93 -11.25
CA TYR A 27 7.46 -17.54 -10.06
C TYR A 27 6.61 -17.40 -8.78
N GLY A 28 5.27 -17.44 -8.89
CA GLY A 28 4.38 -17.26 -7.72
C GLY A 28 4.42 -15.85 -7.12
N VAL A 29 4.83 -14.86 -7.94
CA VAL A 29 4.99 -13.44 -7.56
C VAL A 29 3.91 -12.62 -8.26
N ARG A 30 3.25 -11.72 -7.52
CA ARG A 30 2.20 -10.83 -8.06
C ARG A 30 2.47 -9.37 -7.75
N TYR A 31 3.06 -8.65 -8.71
CA TYR A 31 3.38 -7.23 -8.58
C TYR A 31 2.15 -6.33 -8.46
N ALA A 32 2.35 -5.12 -7.95
CA ALA A 32 1.30 -4.13 -7.81
C ALA A 32 0.80 -3.70 -9.20
N THR A 33 -0.52 -3.58 -9.33
CA THR A 33 -1.13 -2.96 -10.51
C THR A 33 -0.90 -1.45 -10.48
N GLU A 34 -0.99 -0.77 -11.63
CA GLU A 34 -0.87 0.70 -11.69
C GLU A 34 -1.83 1.40 -10.72
N CYS A 35 -3.06 0.87 -10.58
CA CYS A 35 -4.04 1.37 -9.62
C CYS A 35 -3.52 1.29 -8.18
N GLU A 36 -3.00 0.13 -7.79
CA GLU A 36 -2.44 -0.09 -6.45
C GLU A 36 -1.22 0.80 -6.20
N VAL A 37 -0.33 0.93 -7.18
CA VAL A 37 0.82 1.85 -7.10
C VAL A 37 0.33 3.27 -6.84
N CYS A 38 -0.59 3.79 -7.66
CA CYS A 38 -1.09 5.15 -7.48
C CYS A 38 -1.73 5.35 -6.09
N LYS A 39 -2.56 4.38 -5.66
CA LYS A 39 -3.22 4.41 -4.34
C LYS A 39 -2.20 4.48 -3.20
N LEU A 40 -1.18 3.62 -3.21
CA LEU A 40 -0.18 3.55 -2.15
C LEU A 40 0.76 4.75 -2.17
N VAL A 41 1.23 5.18 -3.35
CA VAL A 41 2.10 6.34 -3.48
C VAL A 41 1.40 7.61 -2.99
N THR A 42 0.16 7.85 -3.45
CA THR A 42 -0.57 9.06 -3.03
C THR A 42 -0.92 9.06 -1.54
N LYS A 43 -1.12 7.89 -0.92
CA LYS A 43 -1.20 7.75 0.54
C LYS A 43 0.11 8.16 1.22
N GLU A 44 1.25 7.59 0.82
CA GLU A 44 2.54 7.92 1.44
C GLU A 44 2.92 9.39 1.28
N VAL A 45 2.68 9.99 0.10
CA VAL A 45 2.90 11.44 -0.10
C VAL A 45 2.05 12.26 0.86
N ALA A 46 0.77 11.93 1.00
CA ALA A 46 -0.13 12.65 1.89
C ALA A 46 0.28 12.50 3.37
N GLU A 47 0.66 11.29 3.80
CA GLU A 47 1.15 11.01 5.15
C GLU A 47 2.44 11.79 5.46
N GLN A 48 3.41 11.80 4.52
CA GLN A 48 4.67 12.54 4.68
C GLN A 48 4.47 14.05 4.74
N LEU A 49 3.61 14.60 3.86
CA LEU A 49 3.26 16.02 3.91
C LEU A 49 2.62 16.38 5.26
N ASN A 50 1.70 15.55 5.76
CA ASN A 50 1.04 15.79 7.05
C ASN A 50 2.02 15.68 8.24
N ALA A 51 2.97 14.75 8.18
CA ALA A 51 3.97 14.57 9.24
C ALA A 51 5.01 15.72 9.29
N LYS A 52 5.36 16.31 8.15
CA LYS A 52 6.39 17.35 8.02
C LYS A 52 5.81 18.76 7.84
N ASP A 53 4.84 19.16 8.65
CA ASP A 53 4.32 20.53 8.63
C ASP A 53 5.21 21.50 9.41
N SER A 54 5.78 22.48 8.72
CA SER A 54 6.60 23.55 9.33
C SER A 54 6.19 24.91 8.77
N SER A 55 6.11 25.89 9.68
CA SER A 55 5.78 27.29 9.37
C SER A 55 7.02 28.15 9.07
N GLU A 56 8.21 27.53 9.01
CA GLU A 56 9.46 28.19 8.69
C GLU A 56 9.39 28.96 7.37
N VAL A 57 10.07 30.10 7.31
CA VAL A 57 10.14 30.93 6.11
C VAL A 57 11.53 30.78 5.51
N ILE A 58 11.57 30.27 4.28
CA ILE A 58 12.79 30.09 3.52
C ILE A 58 13.05 31.36 2.70
N GLU A 59 14.31 31.77 2.66
CA GLU A 59 14.81 32.82 1.76
C GLU A 59 15.47 32.19 0.54
N THR A 60 14.89 32.41 -0.64
CA THR A 60 15.44 31.91 -1.91
C THR A 60 16.04 33.08 -2.72
N GLY A 61 17.28 32.92 -3.21
CA GLY A 61 17.96 33.88 -4.08
C GLY A 61 19.48 33.97 -3.83
N TYR A 62 20.27 33.89 -4.90
CA TYR A 62 21.74 33.88 -4.86
C TYR A 62 22.40 35.24 -5.14
N ASN A 63 21.67 36.22 -5.69
CA ASN A 63 22.25 37.50 -6.09
C ASN A 63 22.27 38.51 -4.93
N MET A 64 23.45 39.04 -4.61
CA MET A 64 23.64 40.05 -3.54
C MET A 64 22.83 41.33 -3.76
N ASP A 65 22.53 41.69 -5.01
CA ASP A 65 21.86 42.94 -5.37
C ASP A 65 20.33 42.83 -5.55
N SER A 66 19.75 41.62 -5.47
CA SER A 66 18.30 41.41 -5.64
C SER A 66 17.58 41.11 -4.33
N LYS A 67 16.34 41.58 -4.19
CA LYS A 67 15.52 41.35 -3.00
C LYS A 67 15.19 39.85 -2.87
N LYS A 68 15.71 39.20 -1.82
CA LYS A 68 15.45 37.78 -1.53
C LYS A 68 13.94 37.50 -1.42
N LYS A 69 13.47 36.43 -2.07
CA LYS A 69 12.07 36.01 -1.99
C LYS A 69 11.88 35.18 -0.72
N LYS A 70 10.90 35.57 0.10
CA LYS A 70 10.52 34.86 1.33
C LYS A 70 9.29 34.01 1.03
N THR A 71 9.39 32.70 1.21
CA THR A 71 8.28 31.75 1.02
C THR A 71 8.21 30.82 2.21
N LYS A 72 7.00 30.50 2.69
CA LYS A 72 6.83 29.50 3.76
C LYS A 72 7.21 28.11 3.25
N TYR A 73 7.89 27.32 4.08
CA TYR A 73 8.30 25.95 3.76
C TYR A 73 7.11 25.09 3.31
N ASN A 74 5.98 25.20 4.01
CA ASN A 74 4.77 24.45 3.66
C ASN A 74 4.18 24.75 2.26
N LYS A 75 4.57 25.86 1.63
CA LYS A 75 4.17 26.23 0.27
C LYS A 75 5.36 26.23 -0.71
N SER A 76 6.52 25.79 -0.26
CA SER A 76 7.73 25.77 -1.06
C SER A 76 7.79 24.52 -1.93
N GLU A 77 8.41 24.66 -3.10
CA GLU A 77 8.81 23.55 -3.96
C GLU A 77 9.84 22.65 -3.27
N LEU A 78 10.73 23.22 -2.45
CA LEU A 78 11.70 22.47 -1.68
C LEU A 78 11.04 21.36 -0.84
N ARG A 79 10.00 21.69 -0.07
CA ARG A 79 9.25 20.69 0.72
C ARG A 79 8.68 19.58 -0.15
N LEU A 80 8.18 19.91 -1.34
CA LEU A 80 7.61 18.90 -2.24
C LEU A 80 8.69 17.95 -2.72
N VAL A 81 9.82 18.48 -3.20
CA VAL A 81 10.97 17.68 -3.66
C VAL A 81 11.51 16.77 -2.54
N GLU A 82 11.80 17.33 -1.36
CA GLU A 82 12.27 16.57 -0.19
C GLU A 82 11.29 15.46 0.22
N THR A 83 9.99 15.73 0.10
CA THR A 83 8.95 14.73 0.38
C THR A 83 8.97 13.62 -0.67
N LEU A 84 8.98 13.97 -1.96
CA LEU A 84 8.95 12.99 -3.05
C LEU A 84 10.19 12.09 -3.07
N GLU A 85 11.36 12.60 -2.69
CA GLU A 85 12.60 11.81 -2.56
C GLU A 85 12.54 10.74 -1.46
N GLU A 86 11.72 10.94 -0.42
CA GLU A 86 11.62 10.01 0.71
C GLU A 86 10.46 9.03 0.60
N VAL A 87 9.37 9.41 -0.08
CA VAL A 87 8.13 8.63 -0.17
C VAL A 87 8.36 7.19 -0.60
N CYS A 88 9.19 6.96 -1.62
CA CYS A 88 9.39 5.61 -2.14
C CYS A 88 10.20 4.70 -1.22
N ARG A 89 10.94 5.24 -0.24
CA ARG A 89 11.58 4.43 0.80
C ARG A 89 10.53 3.78 1.71
N GLY A 90 9.46 4.51 2.01
CA GLY A 90 8.33 4.01 2.82
C GLY A 90 7.59 2.82 2.21
N MET A 91 7.75 2.57 0.90
CA MET A 91 7.19 1.40 0.24
C MET A 91 7.74 0.08 0.79
N LEU A 92 8.97 0.08 1.34
CA LEU A 92 9.60 -1.11 1.92
C LEU A 92 8.96 -1.54 3.24
N ASP A 93 8.20 -0.67 3.89
CA ASP A 93 7.47 -1.01 5.12
C ASP A 93 6.21 -1.84 4.83
N TYR A 94 5.75 -1.87 3.58
CA TYR A 94 4.61 -2.69 3.19
C TYR A 94 4.95 -4.17 3.14
N ARG A 95 3.95 -4.99 3.43
CA ARG A 95 3.99 -6.44 3.33
C ARG A 95 2.84 -6.94 2.48
N ILE A 96 3.07 -8.08 1.84
CA ILE A 96 2.06 -8.78 1.05
C ILE A 96 1.30 -9.78 1.91
N HIS A 97 -0.02 -9.59 1.94
CA HIS A 97 -1.01 -10.54 2.43
C HIS A 97 -1.49 -11.41 1.27
N LYS A 98 -0.81 -12.53 1.02
CA LYS A 98 -1.12 -13.46 -0.10
C LYS A 98 -2.54 -14.04 -0.03
N GLU A 99 -3.15 -14.01 1.16
CA GLU A 99 -4.53 -14.44 1.38
C GLU A 99 -5.58 -13.48 0.79
N ARG A 100 -5.21 -12.22 0.47
CA ARG A 100 -6.12 -11.18 -0.03
C ARG A 100 -5.95 -10.98 -1.54
N GLN A 101 -7.05 -10.77 -2.25
CA GLN A 101 -7.06 -10.64 -3.71
C GLN A 101 -7.16 -9.19 -4.21
N ASP A 102 -7.62 -8.28 -3.37
CA ASP A 102 -7.81 -6.86 -3.66
C ASP A 102 -6.58 -6.04 -3.22
N SER A 103 -6.66 -4.70 -3.30
CA SER A 103 -5.56 -3.82 -2.90
C SER A 103 -5.27 -3.82 -1.41
N THR A 104 -6.17 -4.35 -0.58
CA THR A 104 -5.93 -4.51 0.86
C THR A 104 -4.85 -5.54 1.16
N ARG A 105 -4.36 -6.26 0.13
CA ARG A 105 -3.20 -7.14 0.22
C ARG A 105 -1.91 -6.42 0.61
N TRP A 106 -1.82 -5.12 0.38
CA TRP A 106 -0.71 -4.28 0.80
C TRP A 106 -1.03 -3.65 2.15
N ALA A 107 -0.29 -4.03 3.18
CA ALA A 107 -0.38 -3.40 4.49
C ALA A 107 0.97 -3.39 5.19
N LYS A 108 1.25 -2.39 6.04
CA LYS A 108 2.49 -2.34 6.82
C LYS A 108 2.57 -3.41 7.92
N LYS A 109 1.43 -4.00 8.30
CA LYS A 109 1.36 -5.05 9.32
C LYS A 109 1.75 -6.42 8.78
N MET A 110 2.14 -7.30 9.69
CA MET A 110 2.51 -8.68 9.38
C MET A 110 1.31 -9.47 8.81
N SER A 111 1.53 -10.30 7.79
CA SER A 111 0.48 -11.13 7.20
C SER A 111 0.02 -12.25 8.13
N GLN A 112 -1.22 -12.72 7.97
CA GLN A 112 -1.78 -13.76 8.85
C GLN A 112 -0.97 -15.06 8.78
N THR A 113 -0.55 -15.43 7.57
CA THR A 113 0.30 -16.59 7.32
C THR A 113 1.59 -16.48 8.11
N PHE A 114 2.24 -15.32 8.04
CA PHE A 114 3.55 -15.12 8.63
C PHE A 114 3.48 -14.96 10.16
N GLN A 115 2.45 -14.29 10.69
CA GLN A 115 2.12 -14.31 12.11
C GLN A 115 1.96 -15.75 12.63
N THR A 116 1.29 -16.61 11.87
CA THR A 116 1.11 -18.02 12.22
C THR A 116 2.45 -18.77 12.24
N LEU A 117 3.31 -18.54 11.25
CA LEU A 117 4.65 -19.16 11.20
C LEU A 117 5.51 -18.75 12.39
N HIS A 118 5.57 -17.47 12.74
CA HIS A 118 6.26 -17.00 13.95
C HIS A 118 5.68 -17.62 15.22
N ASN A 119 4.35 -17.73 15.33
CA ASN A 119 3.71 -18.34 16.49
C ASN A 119 4.03 -19.83 16.64
N LEU A 120 4.19 -20.57 15.53
CA LEU A 120 4.62 -21.96 15.56
C LEU A 120 6.06 -22.09 16.06
N VAL A 121 6.96 -21.28 15.51
CA VAL A 121 8.36 -21.21 15.96
C VAL A 121 8.47 -20.85 17.44
N ASN A 122 7.71 -19.84 17.89
CA ASN A 122 7.67 -19.42 19.30
C ASN A 122 7.16 -20.53 20.24
N LYS A 123 6.34 -21.46 19.74
CA LYS A 123 5.86 -22.64 20.47
C LYS A 123 6.83 -23.83 20.41
N GLY A 124 8.02 -23.65 19.82
CA GLY A 124 9.04 -24.69 19.69
C GLY A 124 8.82 -25.65 18.52
N VAL A 125 7.89 -25.34 17.60
CA VAL A 125 7.72 -26.12 16.37
C VAL A 125 8.82 -25.75 15.39
N LYS A 126 9.55 -26.74 14.90
CA LYS A 126 10.56 -26.54 13.85
C LYS A 126 9.85 -26.26 12.52
N VAL A 127 9.95 -25.02 12.04
CA VAL A 127 9.48 -24.61 10.72
C VAL A 127 10.69 -24.40 9.82
N GLU A 128 10.78 -25.16 8.73
CA GLU A 128 11.85 -25.03 7.75
C GLU A 128 11.30 -24.43 6.46
N LEU A 129 11.55 -23.13 6.23
CA LEU A 129 11.18 -22.44 4.99
C LEU A 129 12.30 -22.48 3.94
N GLY A 130 13.45 -23.08 4.25
CA GLY A 130 14.64 -23.02 3.41
C GLY A 130 15.31 -21.64 3.38
N ILE A 131 14.88 -20.72 4.25
CA ILE A 131 15.43 -19.36 4.41
C ILE A 131 15.75 -19.16 5.90
N PRO A 132 16.95 -18.62 6.25
CA PRO A 132 17.30 -18.24 7.62
C PRO A 132 16.27 -17.29 8.26
N MET A 133 16.02 -17.44 9.55
CA MET A 133 14.97 -16.69 10.27
C MET A 133 15.21 -15.18 10.23
N GLU A 134 16.47 -14.77 10.18
CA GLU A 134 16.91 -13.38 10.08
C GLU A 134 16.40 -12.70 8.81
N LEU A 135 16.12 -13.49 7.76
CA LEU A 135 15.66 -13.01 6.46
C LEU A 135 14.16 -13.16 6.26
N TRP A 136 13.42 -13.64 7.26
CA TRP A 136 11.98 -13.83 7.15
C TRP A 136 11.25 -12.47 7.05
N ASP A 137 11.78 -11.44 7.71
CA ASP A 137 11.21 -10.09 7.75
C ASP A 137 11.73 -9.15 6.66
N GLU A 138 12.61 -9.63 5.78
CA GLU A 138 13.12 -8.84 4.65
C GLU A 138 12.00 -8.58 3.61
N PRO A 139 12.05 -7.44 2.90
CA PRO A 139 11.09 -7.13 1.84
C PRO A 139 11.03 -8.24 0.79
N SER A 140 9.81 -8.65 0.41
CA SER A 140 9.62 -9.64 -0.65
C SER A 140 9.93 -9.03 -2.03
N ALA A 141 10.05 -9.88 -3.06
CA ALA A 141 10.24 -9.42 -4.43
C ALA A 141 9.13 -8.46 -4.89
N GLU A 142 7.89 -8.71 -4.48
CA GLU A 142 6.75 -7.82 -4.73
C GLU A 142 6.95 -6.43 -4.11
N VAL A 143 7.42 -6.37 -2.85
CA VAL A 143 7.64 -5.12 -2.10
C VAL A 143 8.83 -4.35 -2.66
N ALA A 144 9.93 -5.03 -2.97
CA ALA A 144 11.10 -4.42 -3.61
C ALA A 144 10.73 -3.84 -4.99
N HIS A 145 9.90 -4.55 -5.75
CA HIS A 145 9.39 -4.05 -7.02
C HIS A 145 8.40 -2.89 -6.84
N LEU A 146 7.54 -2.92 -5.81
CA LEU A 146 6.65 -1.80 -5.48
C LEU A 146 7.43 -0.50 -5.25
N LYS A 147 8.58 -0.56 -4.55
CA LYS A 147 9.47 0.61 -4.42
C LYS A 147 9.93 1.14 -5.79
N THR A 148 10.34 0.24 -6.69
CA THR A 148 10.75 0.62 -8.05
C THR A 148 9.59 1.23 -8.84
N GLN A 149 8.38 0.67 -8.69
CA GLN A 149 7.16 1.21 -9.31
C GLN A 149 6.78 2.57 -8.73
N CYS A 150 7.02 2.81 -7.44
CA CYS A 150 6.85 4.12 -6.84
C CYS A 150 7.79 5.16 -7.45
N GLU A 151 9.08 4.81 -7.60
CA GLU A 151 10.08 5.71 -8.19
C GLU A 151 9.66 6.12 -9.60
N GLY A 152 9.33 5.15 -10.46
CA GLY A 152 8.82 5.44 -11.80
C GLY A 152 7.50 6.22 -11.79
N PHE A 153 6.58 5.92 -10.87
CA PHE A 153 5.31 6.65 -10.77
C PHE A 153 5.52 8.11 -10.39
N VAL A 154 6.40 8.41 -9.43
CA VAL A 154 6.70 9.78 -9.00
C VAL A 154 7.34 10.56 -10.14
N GLU A 155 8.30 9.96 -10.85
CA GLU A 155 8.96 10.56 -12.01
C GLU A 155 7.95 10.87 -13.14
N ASP A 156 7.14 9.88 -13.52
CA ASP A 156 6.18 10.02 -14.64
C ASP A 156 5.05 11.02 -14.33
N ASN A 157 4.73 11.25 -13.05
CA ASN A 157 3.57 12.02 -12.62
C ASN A 157 3.93 13.26 -11.78
N GLU A 158 5.19 13.71 -11.83
CA GLU A 158 5.68 14.88 -11.09
C GLU A 158 4.83 16.14 -11.38
N GLU A 159 4.46 16.37 -12.64
CA GLU A 159 3.64 17.52 -13.03
C GLU A 159 2.24 17.46 -12.40
N ALA A 160 1.61 16.27 -12.40
CA ALA A 160 0.28 16.09 -11.83
C ALA A 160 0.30 16.30 -10.30
N ILE A 161 1.31 15.76 -9.62
CA ILE A 161 1.50 15.91 -8.19
C ILE A 161 1.78 17.38 -7.84
N SER A 162 2.67 18.04 -8.58
CA SER A 162 3.01 19.45 -8.38
C SER A 162 1.81 20.35 -8.59
N LYS A 163 1.02 20.11 -9.63
CA LYS A 163 -0.21 20.86 -9.91
C LYS A 163 -1.23 20.74 -8.77
N TRP A 164 -1.39 19.54 -8.21
CA TRP A 164 -2.23 19.35 -7.03
C TRP A 164 -1.66 20.10 -5.82
N TYR A 165 -0.36 19.96 -5.55
CA TYR A 165 0.30 20.53 -4.38
C TYR A 165 0.25 22.06 -4.35
N PHE A 166 0.48 22.73 -5.49
CA PHE A 166 0.42 24.18 -5.60
C PHE A 166 -0.99 24.74 -5.86
N GLY A 167 -1.97 23.86 -6.08
CA GLY A 167 -3.37 24.22 -6.29
C GLY A 167 -4.15 24.47 -4.99
N GLU A 168 -5.48 24.50 -5.09
CA GLU A 168 -6.37 24.75 -3.95
C GLU A 168 -6.63 23.51 -3.06
N GLN A 169 -6.07 22.34 -3.43
CA GLN A 169 -6.14 21.07 -2.66
C GLN A 169 -7.55 20.68 -2.17
N GLN A 170 -8.60 21.01 -2.92
CA GLN A 170 -9.99 20.74 -2.53
C GLN A 170 -10.34 19.23 -2.52
N ALA A 171 -9.68 18.45 -3.38
CA ALA A 171 -9.77 17.00 -3.41
C ALA A 171 -8.49 16.38 -2.85
N SER A 172 -8.59 15.15 -2.32
CA SER A 172 -7.41 14.41 -1.88
C SER A 172 -6.44 14.15 -3.04
N LEU A 173 -5.14 13.99 -2.74
CA LEU A 173 -4.13 13.71 -3.76
C LEU A 173 -4.47 12.45 -4.58
N GLN A 174 -4.95 11.40 -3.91
CA GLN A 174 -5.40 10.18 -4.56
C GLN A 174 -6.53 10.45 -5.57
N GLU A 175 -7.54 11.23 -5.17
CA GLU A 175 -8.66 11.53 -6.05
C GLU A 175 -8.29 12.40 -7.25
N ASP A 176 -7.41 13.39 -7.05
CA ASP A 176 -7.03 14.30 -8.12
C ASP A 176 -6.02 13.67 -9.09
N VAL A 177 -5.00 12.99 -8.57
CA VAL A 177 -3.94 12.39 -9.39
C VAL A 177 -4.39 11.04 -9.95
N CYS A 178 -4.83 10.09 -9.12
CA CYS A 178 -5.13 8.74 -9.61
C CYS A 178 -6.22 8.71 -10.68
N LYS A 179 -7.27 9.54 -10.55
CA LYS A 179 -8.33 9.58 -11.58
C LYS A 179 -7.81 10.00 -12.96
N LYS A 180 -6.71 10.74 -13.02
CA LYS A 180 -6.11 11.23 -14.27
C LYS A 180 -5.10 10.25 -14.87
N VAL A 181 -4.35 9.54 -14.02
CA VAL A 181 -3.15 8.81 -14.45
C VAL A 181 -3.36 7.31 -14.59
N VAL A 182 -4.35 6.71 -13.89
CA VAL A 182 -4.67 5.28 -14.02
C VAL A 182 -5.93 5.05 -14.84
N ALA A 183 -5.92 4.02 -15.68
CA ALA A 183 -7.05 3.67 -16.54
C ALA A 183 -8.15 2.87 -15.79
N LYS A 184 -7.78 2.12 -14.75
CA LYS A 184 -8.69 1.29 -13.95
C LYS A 184 -8.70 1.79 -12.51
N HIS A 185 -9.88 2.08 -11.98
CA HIS A 185 -10.04 2.72 -10.68
C HIS A 185 -10.61 1.82 -9.58
N GLN A 186 -10.81 0.52 -9.85
CA GLN A 186 -11.48 -0.38 -8.89
C GLN A 186 -10.82 -0.38 -7.50
N CYS A 187 -9.48 -0.36 -7.46
CA CYS A 187 -8.75 -0.38 -6.20
C CYS A 187 -8.93 0.90 -5.36
N LEU A 188 -9.28 2.04 -5.98
CA LEU A 188 -9.33 3.33 -5.30
C LEU A 188 -10.50 3.42 -4.31
N SER A 189 -11.56 2.61 -4.53
CA SER A 189 -12.71 2.52 -3.63
C SER A 189 -12.55 1.47 -2.52
N GLU A 190 -11.54 0.61 -2.61
CA GLU A 190 -11.27 -0.39 -1.58
C GLU A 190 -10.62 0.28 -0.36
N PRO A 191 -10.79 -0.25 0.86
CA PRO A 191 -10.11 0.28 2.04
C PRO A 191 -8.59 0.12 1.94
N TYR A 192 -7.87 0.72 2.88
CA TYR A 192 -6.44 0.45 3.04
C TYR A 192 -6.22 -0.86 3.81
N GLY A 193 -5.11 -1.56 3.54
CA GLY A 193 -4.86 -2.87 4.15
C GLY A 193 -4.74 -2.85 5.68
N GLU A 194 -4.35 -1.70 6.23
CA GLU A 194 -4.30 -1.43 7.68
C GLU A 194 -5.69 -1.51 8.33
N GLU A 195 -6.72 -1.02 7.64
CA GLU A 195 -8.11 -0.90 8.13
C GLU A 195 -8.85 -2.25 8.20
N VAL A 196 -8.33 -3.28 7.52
CA VAL A 196 -8.94 -4.61 7.52
C VAL A 196 -8.52 -5.37 8.78
N GLU A 197 -9.45 -5.57 9.73
CA GLU A 197 -9.21 -6.35 10.94
C GLU A 197 -8.70 -7.77 10.64
N SER A 198 -7.72 -8.23 11.41
CA SER A 198 -7.28 -9.62 11.38
C SER A 198 -8.23 -10.48 12.21
N PRO A 199 -8.52 -11.73 11.80
CA PRO A 199 -9.19 -12.70 12.65
C PRO A 199 -8.48 -12.82 14.01
N PRO A 200 -9.23 -13.04 15.10
CA PRO A 200 -8.64 -13.16 16.44
C PRO A 200 -7.63 -14.30 16.49
N THR A 201 -6.50 -14.09 17.16
CA THR A 201 -5.48 -15.12 17.30
C THR A 201 -5.94 -16.19 18.32
N PRO A 202 -5.57 -17.47 18.16
CA PRO A 202 -5.98 -18.53 19.10
C PRO A 202 -5.51 -18.32 20.55
N THR A 203 -4.57 -17.39 20.79
CA THR A 203 -4.05 -17.05 22.11
C THR A 203 -5.00 -16.17 22.92
N ASP A 204 -5.94 -15.46 22.29
CA ASP A 204 -6.88 -14.56 22.97
C ASP A 204 -8.09 -15.30 23.55
N ALA A 205 -8.25 -16.59 23.24
CA ALA A 205 -9.38 -17.41 23.69
C ALA A 205 -9.23 -18.02 25.11
N LYS A 206 -8.16 -17.69 25.85
CA LYS A 206 -7.90 -18.23 27.21
C LYS A 206 -8.06 -17.21 28.33
N GLY A 207 -8.83 -16.15 28.09
CA GLY A 207 -9.00 -15.03 29.02
C GLY A 207 -10.39 -14.86 29.62
N ASP A 208 -11.29 -15.86 29.60
CA ASP A 208 -12.56 -15.72 30.34
C ASP A 208 -13.20 -17.05 30.71
N LEU A 209 -12.65 -17.72 31.74
CA LEU A 209 -13.30 -18.84 32.40
C LEU A 209 -12.74 -19.01 33.83
N SER A 210 -12.94 -17.99 34.66
CA SER A 210 -12.94 -18.17 36.12
C SER A 210 -13.59 -16.97 36.79
N ARG A 211 -14.92 -16.98 36.91
CA ARG A 211 -15.65 -16.14 37.87
C ARG A 211 -17.12 -16.52 38.03
N THR A 212 -17.40 -17.74 38.48
CA THR A 212 -18.68 -18.07 39.15
C THR A 212 -18.56 -19.40 39.90
N ALA A 213 -18.00 -19.38 41.11
CA ALA A 213 -18.22 -20.44 42.10
C ALA A 213 -17.76 -20.00 43.50
N THR A 214 -18.54 -19.15 44.16
CA THR A 214 -18.74 -19.18 45.62
C THR A 214 -19.92 -18.30 45.93
N ASP A 215 -21.01 -18.91 46.40
CA ASP A 215 -21.94 -18.38 47.39
C ASP A 215 -23.15 -19.34 47.49
N ARG A 216 -23.01 -20.39 48.30
CA ARG A 216 -24.16 -21.04 48.95
C ARG A 216 -23.73 -21.97 50.10
N GLU A 217 -23.53 -21.40 51.28
CA GLU A 217 -23.79 -22.08 52.54
C GLU A 217 -24.60 -21.11 53.42
N ASP A 218 -25.90 -21.38 53.52
CA ASP A 218 -26.75 -21.04 54.65
C ASP A 218 -27.96 -21.99 54.60
N LEU A 219 -28.14 -22.72 55.71
CA LEU A 219 -29.09 -23.81 56.06
C LEU A 219 -28.62 -25.25 55.83
#